data_AF-A0A1S2VC85-F1
#
_entry.id   AF-A0A1S2VC85-F1
#
_cell.length_a   1.000
_cell.length_b   1.000
_cell.length_c   1.000
_cell.angle_alpha   90.00
_cell.angle_beta   90.00
_cell.angle_gamma   90.00
#
_symmetry.space_group_name_H-M   'P 1'
#
loop_
_entity.id
_entity.type
_entity.pdbx_description
1 polymer ?
#
loop_
_entity_poly.entity_id
_entity_poly.type
_entity_poly.pdbx_seq_one_letter_code
_entity_poly.pdbx_strand_id
1 'polypeptide(L)'
;MLDDTLTLFRENESSAISSAQGVMMIDGWLQALDKDANLGHIKDGLTALRNHLNAGHPDPGKVRELMGQLANQVEDVAQGPYSQGQWTGGLQSMAQIIRQFGNSL
;
A
#
# COMPACT_ATOMS: atom_id res chain seq x y z
N MET A 1 -7.36 5.00 12.24
CA MET A 1 -6.18 5.39 11.43
C MET A 1 -6.09 4.64 10.10
N LEU A 2 -6.05 3.30 10.09
CA LEU A 2 -6.06 2.54 8.82
C LEU A 2 -7.43 2.63 8.12
N ASP A 3 -8.53 2.52 8.87
CA ASP A 3 -9.88 2.75 8.33
C ASP A 3 -10.07 4.17 7.78
N ASP A 4 -9.47 5.18 8.42
CA ASP A 4 -9.57 6.58 7.95
C ASP A 4 -8.82 6.78 6.62
N THR A 5 -7.67 6.12 6.46
CA THR A 5 -6.92 6.14 5.19
C THR A 5 -7.63 5.35 4.10
N LEU A 6 -8.24 4.21 4.43
CA LEU A 6 -9.07 3.43 3.49
C LEU A 6 -10.36 4.19 3.08
N THR A 7 -10.92 4.98 3.99
CA THR A 7 -12.11 5.81 3.72
C THR A 7 -11.76 6.97 2.79
N LEU A 8 -10.65 7.66 3.04
CA LEU A 8 -10.11 8.69 2.14
C LEU A 8 -9.83 8.15 0.72
N PHE A 9 -9.40 6.89 0.60
CA PHE A 9 -9.23 6.24 -0.70
C PHE A 9 -10.55 5.98 -1.41
N ARG A 10 -11.55 5.47 -0.69
CA ARG A 10 -12.87 5.13 -1.24
C ARG A 10 -13.65 6.36 -1.72
N GLU A 11 -13.42 7.52 -1.08
CA GLU A 11 -14.05 8.79 -1.47
C GLU A 11 -13.30 9.50 -2.62
N ASN A 12 -12.04 9.18 -2.88
CA ASN A 12 -11.20 9.81 -3.91
C ASN A 12 -11.06 9.00 -5.21
N GLU A 13 -11.94 8.03 -5.49
CA GLU A 13 -11.90 7.19 -6.71
C GLU A 13 -11.88 7.97 -8.05
N SER A 14 -12.07 9.29 -8.03
CA SER A 14 -12.15 10.17 -9.21
C SER A 14 -10.96 11.12 -9.41
N SER A 15 -10.09 11.28 -8.42
CA SER A 15 -9.03 12.31 -8.44
C SER A 15 -7.65 11.67 -8.48
N ALA A 16 -6.87 11.97 -9.52
CA ALA A 16 -5.49 11.49 -9.66
C ALA A 16 -4.68 11.82 -8.38
N ILE A 17 -4.38 10.79 -7.59
CA ILE A 17 -3.61 10.93 -6.35
C ILE A 17 -2.19 11.38 -6.70
N SER A 18 -1.76 12.51 -6.12
CA SER A 18 -0.40 13.02 -6.32
C SER A 18 0.64 12.14 -5.62
N SER A 19 1.90 12.17 -6.10
CA SER A 19 3.01 11.44 -5.46
C SER A 19 3.15 11.76 -3.96
N ALA A 20 2.92 13.02 -3.57
CA ALA A 20 2.96 13.46 -2.17
C ALA A 20 1.84 12.84 -1.32
N GLN A 21 0.62 12.75 -1.85
CA GLN A 21 -0.48 12.06 -1.18
C GLN A 21 -0.20 10.55 -1.07
N GLY A 22 0.35 9.94 -2.12
CA GLY A 22 0.78 8.54 -2.09
C GLY A 22 1.80 8.25 -0.99
N VAL A 23 2.79 9.13 -0.81
CA VAL A 23 3.79 9.03 0.28
C VAL A 23 3.15 9.11 1.66
N MET A 24 2.23 10.07 1.89
CA MET A 24 1.54 10.19 3.19
C MET A 24 0.73 8.94 3.52
N MET A 25 0.11 8.33 2.52
CA MET A 25 -0.67 7.10 2.70
C MET A 25 0.22 5.91 3.05
N ILE A 26 1.34 5.76 2.35
CA ILE A 26 2.34 4.74 2.65
C ILE A 26 2.88 4.90 4.08
N ASP A 27 3.11 6.14 4.52
CA ASP A 27 3.54 6.41 5.89
C ASP A 27 2.49 5.99 6.94
N GLY A 28 1.21 6.24 6.67
CA GLY A 28 0.11 5.77 7.52
C GLY A 28 0.05 4.24 7.61
N TRP A 29 0.29 3.54 6.50
CA TRP A 29 0.35 2.08 6.49
C TRP A 29 1.57 1.55 7.22
N LEU A 30 2.76 2.13 7.01
CA LEU A 30 3.97 1.75 7.73
C LEU A 30 3.81 1.89 9.25
N GLN A 31 3.16 2.96 9.72
CA GLN A 31 2.86 3.17 11.13
C GLN A 31 1.88 2.13 11.67
N ALA A 32 0.83 1.80 10.91
CA ALA A 32 -0.17 0.84 11.36
C ALA A 32 0.40 -0.59 11.43
N LEU A 33 1.26 -0.96 10.46
CA LEU A 33 1.91 -2.26 10.39
C LEU A 33 3.13 -2.37 11.32
N ASP A 34 3.55 -1.27 11.97
CA ASP A 34 4.84 -1.22 12.67
C ASP A 34 4.94 -2.25 13.80
N LYS A 35 3.82 -2.52 14.47
CA LYS A 35 3.73 -3.42 15.63
C LYS A 35 3.68 -4.90 15.27
N ASP A 36 3.58 -5.25 14.00
CA ASP A 36 3.41 -6.64 13.56
C ASP A 36 4.64 -7.15 12.80
N ALA A 37 5.45 -7.95 13.50
CA ALA A 37 6.69 -8.51 12.96
C ALA A 37 6.45 -9.48 11.78
N ASN A 38 5.24 -10.06 11.67
CA ASN A 38 4.91 -10.98 10.58
C ASN A 38 4.75 -10.24 9.24
N LEU A 39 4.59 -8.91 9.28
CA LEU A 39 4.35 -8.06 8.11
C LEU A 39 5.62 -7.36 7.61
N GLY A 40 6.80 -7.80 8.07
CA GLY A 40 8.09 -7.18 7.73
C GLY A 40 8.32 -7.04 6.22
N HIS A 41 7.99 -8.06 5.44
CA HIS A 41 8.15 -8.02 3.98
C HIS A 41 7.19 -7.02 3.29
N ILE A 42 5.97 -6.82 3.82
CA ILE A 42 5.06 -5.75 3.35
C ILE A 42 5.66 -4.38 3.70
N LYS A 43 6.21 -4.22 4.91
CA LYS A 43 6.87 -2.98 5.34
C LYS A 43 8.06 -2.64 4.45
N ASP A 44 8.85 -3.63 4.04
CA ASP A 44 9.98 -3.44 3.14
C ASP A 44 9.52 -2.95 1.76
N GLY A 45 8.47 -3.57 1.20
CA GLY A 45 7.88 -3.16 -0.09
C GLY A 45 7.29 -1.74 -0.03
N LEU A 46 6.58 -1.40 1.05
CA LEU A 46 6.08 -0.05 1.30
C LEU A 46 7.20 0.98 1.41
N THR A 47 8.28 0.64 2.12
CA THR A 47 9.44 1.52 2.28
C THR A 47 10.12 1.77 0.93
N ALA A 48 10.29 0.74 0.11
CA ALA A 48 10.84 0.89 -1.24
C ALA A 48 9.99 1.80 -2.13
N LEU A 49 8.66 1.62 -2.09
CA LEU A 49 7.72 2.47 -2.82
C LEU A 49 7.77 3.92 -2.35
N ARG A 50 7.78 4.16 -1.04
CA ARG A 50 7.92 5.48 -0.44
C ARG A 50 9.19 6.18 -0.91
N ASN A 51 10.33 5.47 -0.85
CA ASN A 51 11.62 6.03 -1.23
C ASN A 51 11.65 6.41 -2.71
N HIS A 52 11.05 5.60 -3.57
CA HIS A 52 10.98 5.87 -5.01
C HIS A 52 10.02 7.02 -5.35
N LEU A 53 8.88 7.14 -4.66
CA LEU A 53 7.97 8.29 -4.81
C LEU A 53 8.55 9.60 -4.27
N ASN A 54 9.42 9.52 -3.26
CA ASN A 54 10.17 10.67 -2.74
C ASN A 54 11.43 10.99 -3.56
N ALA A 55 11.83 10.13 -4.50
CA ALA A 55 12.86 10.50 -5.46
C ALA A 55 12.32 11.67 -6.28
N GLY A 56 13.09 12.76 -6.43
CA GLY A 56 12.60 13.98 -7.09
C GLY A 56 12.07 13.79 -8.53
N HIS A 57 12.37 12.63 -9.14
CA HIS A 57 11.86 12.19 -10.44
C HIS A 57 11.42 10.72 -10.33
N PRO A 58 10.21 10.41 -9.83
CA PRO A 58 9.74 9.05 -9.72
C PRO A 58 9.52 8.46 -11.12
N ASP A 59 10.14 7.33 -11.43
CA ASP A 59 9.86 6.58 -12.66
C ASP A 59 8.49 5.89 -12.55
N PRO A 60 7.48 6.25 -13.37
CA PRO A 60 6.14 5.67 -13.31
C PRO A 60 6.11 4.16 -13.61
N GLY A 61 7.01 3.67 -14.48
CA GLY A 61 7.15 2.24 -14.76
C GLY A 61 7.60 1.47 -13.52
N LYS A 62 8.56 2.04 -12.77
CA LYS A 62 9.06 1.43 -11.54
C LYS A 62 8.06 1.54 -10.38
N VAL A 63 7.31 2.64 -10.29
CA VAL A 63 6.20 2.79 -9.33
C VAL A 63 5.16 1.69 -9.56
N ARG A 64 4.73 1.50 -10.82
CA ARG A 64 3.77 0.45 -11.18
C ARG A 64 4.28 -0.96 -10.84
N GLU A 65 5.55 -1.25 -11.10
CA GLU A 65 6.17 -2.54 -10.76
C GLU A 65 6.15 -2.77 -9.24
N LEU A 66 6.59 -1.80 -8.45
CA LEU A 66 6.61 -1.87 -6.98
C LEU A 66 5.21 -2.03 -6.40
N MET A 67 4.22 -1.34 -6.96
CA MET A 67 2.83 -1.47 -6.54
C MET A 67 2.26 -2.85 -6.88
N GLY A 68 2.55 -3.39 -8.07
CA GLY A 68 2.14 -4.75 -8.43
C GLY A 68 2.73 -5.80 -7.49
N GLN A 69 4.03 -5.68 -7.18
CA GLN A 69 4.72 -6.56 -6.22
C GLN A 69 4.10 -6.46 -4.82
N LEU A 70 3.85 -5.24 -4.35
CA LEU A 70 3.28 -5.01 -3.03
C LEU A 70 1.85 -5.54 -2.93
N ALA A 71 1.02 -5.34 -3.95
CA ALA A 71 -0.34 -5.89 -3.96
C ALA A 71 -0.35 -7.42 -3.87
N ASN A 72 0.57 -8.09 -4.59
CA ASN A 72 0.70 -9.54 -4.52
C ASN A 72 1.16 -9.99 -3.12
N GLN A 73 2.16 -9.32 -2.53
CA GLN A 73 2.63 -9.64 -1.17
C GLN A 73 1.53 -9.46 -0.12
N VAL A 74 0.77 -8.37 -0.20
CA VAL A 74 -0.34 -8.09 0.71
C VAL A 74 -1.45 -9.15 0.55
N GLU A 75 -1.74 -9.58 -0.68
CA GLU A 75 -2.72 -10.63 -0.96
C GLU A 75 -2.26 -12.00 -0.44
N ASP A 76 -0.98 -12.36 -0.63
CA ASP A 76 -0.40 -13.60 -0.12
C ASP A 76 -0.46 -13.67 1.41
N VAL A 77 -0.24 -12.55 2.11
CA VAL A 77 -0.38 -12.49 3.57
C VAL A 77 -1.84 -12.56 4.01
N ALA A 78 -2.72 -11.86 3.30
CA ALA A 78 -4.14 -11.88 3.60
C ALA A 78 -4.76 -13.27 3.39
N GLN A 79 -4.23 -14.07 2.45
CA GLN A 79 -4.70 -15.43 2.17
C GLN A 79 -3.88 -16.52 2.89
N GLY A 80 -2.69 -16.17 3.40
CA GLY A 80 -1.76 -17.11 4.01
C GLY A 80 -2.16 -17.57 5.42
N PRO A 81 -1.47 -18.58 5.99
CA PRO A 81 -1.76 -19.14 7.31
C PRO A 81 -1.55 -18.15 8.47
N TYR A 82 -0.86 -17.03 8.21
CA TYR A 82 -0.65 -15.93 9.16
C TYR A 82 -1.82 -14.93 9.18
N SER A 83 -2.84 -15.12 8.35
CA SER A 83 -3.99 -14.23 8.18
C SER A 83 -5.00 -14.22 9.34
N GLN A 84 -4.67 -14.80 10.50
CA GLN A 84 -5.62 -14.94 11.60
C GLN A 84 -6.05 -13.57 12.18
N GLY A 85 -7.24 -13.14 11.76
CA GLY A 85 -8.20 -12.39 12.55
C GLY A 85 -8.13 -10.86 12.46
N GLN A 86 -6.95 -10.25 12.58
CA GLN A 86 -6.87 -8.78 12.75
C GLN A 86 -6.68 -8.01 11.43
N TRP A 87 -6.00 -8.60 10.44
CA TRP A 87 -5.51 -7.86 9.28
C TRP A 87 -6.13 -8.28 7.95
N THR A 88 -6.88 -9.38 7.90
CA THR A 88 -7.39 -9.99 6.66
C THR A 88 -8.19 -8.98 5.80
N GLY A 89 -9.15 -8.29 6.41
CA GLY A 89 -9.97 -7.29 5.69
C GLY A 89 -9.21 -6.01 5.32
N GLY A 90 -8.29 -5.56 6.19
CA GLY A 90 -7.48 -4.38 5.95
C GLY A 90 -6.45 -4.58 4.84
N LEU A 91 -5.76 -5.73 4.85
CA LEU A 91 -4.79 -6.12 3.83
C LEU A 91 -5.48 -6.36 2.48
N GLN A 92 -6.64 -7.03 2.44
CA GLN A 92 -7.39 -7.17 1.18
C GLN A 92 -7.78 -5.81 0.58
N SER A 93 -8.26 -4.88 1.41
CA SER A 93 -8.61 -3.52 0.96
C SER A 93 -7.36 -2.79 0.44
N MET A 94 -6.23 -2.93 1.15
CA MET A 94 -4.95 -2.37 0.74
C MET A 94 -4.45 -2.92 -0.60
N ALA A 95 -4.51 -4.24 -0.81
CA ALA A 95 -4.13 -4.87 -2.07
C ALA A 95 -4.97 -4.35 -3.25
N GLN A 96 -6.29 -4.19 -3.05
CA GLN A 96 -7.18 -3.65 -4.08
C GLN A 96 -6.83 -2.19 -4.43
N ILE A 97 -6.61 -1.36 -3.42
CA ILE A 97 -6.26 0.05 -3.60
C ILE A 97 -4.93 0.19 -4.36
N ILE A 98 -3.90 -0.57 -3.97
CA ILE A 98 -2.60 -0.54 -4.62
C ILE A 98 -2.71 -0.97 -6.09
N ARG A 99 -3.52 -2.00 -6.38
CA ARG A 99 -3.79 -2.43 -7.77
C ARG A 99 -4.52 -1.37 -8.59
N GLN A 100 -5.57 -0.77 -8.04
CA GLN A 100 -6.32 0.27 -8.73
C GLN A 100 -5.41 1.45 -9.08
N PHE A 101 -4.60 1.90 -8.13
CA PHE A 101 -3.68 3.02 -8.36
C PHE A 101 -2.57 2.66 -9.36
N GLY A 102 -1.93 1.49 -9.22
CA GLY A 102 -0.93 1.01 -10.17
C GLY A 102 -1.45 0.88 -11.62
N ASN A 103 -2.75 0.60 -11.78
CA ASN A 103 -3.41 0.56 -13.09
C ASN A 103 -3.73 1.95 -13.64
N SER A 104 -3.90 2.97 -12.80
CA SER A 104 -4.23 4.34 -13.21
C SER A 104 -3.05 5.21 -13.65
N LEU A 105 -1.81 4.77 -13.38
CA LEU A 105 -0.56 5.44 -13.79
C LEU A 105 -0.23 5.33 -15.28
#